data_AF-A0A561DC79-F1
#
_entry.id   AF-A0A561DC79-F1
#
_cell.length_a   1.000
_cell.length_b   1.000
_cell.length_c   1.000
_cell.angle_alpha   90.00
_cell.angle_beta   90.00
_cell.angle_gamma   90.00
#
_symmetry.space_group_name_H-M   'P 1'
#
loop_
_entity.id
_entity.type
_entity.pdbx_description
1 polymer ?
#
loop_
_entity_poly.entity_id
_entity_poly.type
_entity_poly.pdbx_seq_one_letter_code
_entity_poly.pdbx_strand_id
1 'polypeptide(L)'
;MLVGAIFGVSVFYEVAFIILAPLVISIAVEAKMPYLRLGVTMVAAATMAHSIFPPQPGPVALVSAYGADMGMVYILGLIVVIPAIICSGIIFPKLMWNVLFRHY
;
A
#
# COMPACT_ATOMS: atom_id res chain seq x y z
N MET A 1 5.89 -3.57 -5.68
CA MET A 1 4.42 -3.36 -5.79
C MET A 1 3.67 -4.67 -5.72
N LEU A 2 3.82 -5.60 -6.68
CA LEU A 2 3.12 -6.90 -6.64
C LEU A 2 3.41 -7.71 -5.37
N VAL A 3 4.66 -7.81 -4.95
CA VAL A 3 5.05 -8.50 -3.70
C VAL A 3 4.36 -7.88 -2.48
N GLY A 4 4.41 -6.55 -2.32
CA GLY A 4 3.75 -5.85 -1.21
C GLY A 4 2.22 -5.99 -1.22
N ALA A 5 1.59 -6.04 -2.39
CA ALA A 5 0.15 -6.26 -2.52
C ALA A 5 -0.25 -7.70 -2.12
N ILE A 6 0.57 -8.70 -2.48
CA ILE A 6 0.33 -10.11 -2.12
C ILE A 6 0.49 -10.34 -0.61
N PHE A 7 1.55 -9.78 -0.01
CA PHE A 7 1.76 -9.89 1.45
C PHE A 7 0.75 -9.09 2.27
N GLY A 8 0.24 -7.96 1.74
CA GLY A 8 -0.74 -7.11 2.43
C GLY A 8 -2.12 -7.73 2.60
N VAL A 9 -2.53 -8.67 1.74
CA VAL A 9 -3.86 -9.33 1.83
C VAL A 9 -3.90 -10.45 2.88
N SER A 10 -2.77 -11.11 3.17
CA SER A 10 -2.74 -12.39 3.90
C SER A 10 -2.15 -12.33 5.31
N VAL A 11 -1.46 -11.26 5.68
CA VAL A 11 -0.74 -11.17 6.96
C VAL A 11 -1.23 -9.92 7.71
N PHE A 12 -1.31 -9.99 9.04
CA PHE A 12 -1.39 -8.80 9.90
C PHE A 12 -0.43 -7.74 9.34
N TYR A 13 -0.98 -6.59 8.95
CA TYR A 13 -0.23 -5.52 8.28
C TYR A 13 1.08 -5.18 8.98
N GLU A 14 1.08 -5.24 10.32
CA GLU A 14 2.24 -5.01 11.17
C GLU A 14 3.37 -6.02 10.93
N VAL A 15 3.04 -7.31 10.75
CA VAL A 15 4.01 -8.37 10.47
C VAL A 15 4.51 -8.28 9.02
N ALA A 16 3.61 -7.98 8.06
CA ALA A 16 4.01 -7.73 6.67
C ALA A 16 5.00 -6.58 6.57
N PHE A 17 4.75 -5.48 7.29
CA PHE A 17 5.61 -4.30 7.34
C PHE A 17 7.00 -4.65 7.90
N ILE A 18 7.08 -5.40 9.00
CA ILE A 18 8.35 -5.82 9.61
C ILE A 18 9.18 -6.69 8.65
N ILE A 19 8.53 -7.58 7.87
CA ILE A 19 9.22 -8.44 6.88
C ILE A 19 9.60 -7.66 5.62
N LEU A 20 8.75 -6.73 5.19
CA LEU A 20 9.00 -5.89 4.01
C LEU A 20 10.14 -4.89 4.24
N ALA A 21 10.33 -4.37 5.45
CA ALA A 21 11.38 -3.40 5.75
C ALA A 21 12.80 -3.88 5.35
N PRO A 22 13.31 -5.04 5.80
CA PRO A 22 14.62 -5.54 5.41
C PRO A 22 14.68 -5.90 3.92
N LEU A 23 13.62 -6.49 3.37
CA LEU A 23 13.54 -6.82 1.94
C LEU A 23 13.68 -5.57 1.06
N VAL A 24 13.01 -4.48 1.44
CA VAL A 24 13.06 -3.21 0.71
C VAL A 24 14.43 -2.56 0.81
N ILE A 25 15.08 -2.63 1.97
CA ILE A 25 16.45 -2.15 2.14
C ILE A 25 17.40 -2.96 1.25
N SER A 26 17.31 -4.29 1.24
CA SER A 26 18.13 -5.16 0.38
C SER A 26 17.94 -4.87 -1.11
N ILE A 27 16.69 -4.71 -1.56
CA ILE A 27 16.39 -4.35 -2.95
C ILE A 27 16.95 -2.97 -3.30
N ALA A 28 16.86 -2.00 -2.38
CA ALA A 28 17.37 -0.65 -2.60
C ALA A 28 18.91 -0.61 -2.69
N VAL A 29 19.60 -1.39 -1.85
CA VAL A 29 21.07 -1.57 -1.92
C VAL A 29 21.46 -2.16 -3.28
N GLU A 30 20.79 -3.23 -3.72
CA GLU A 30 21.08 -3.89 -4.99
C GLU A 30 20.78 -2.98 -6.20
N ALA A 31 19.66 -2.25 -6.15
CA ALA A 31 19.26 -1.32 -7.20
C ALA A 31 20.06 0.00 -7.21
N LYS A 32 20.99 0.20 -6.27
CA LYS A 32 21.74 1.46 -6.04
C LYS A 32 20.81 2.67 -5.93
N MET A 33 19.63 2.48 -5.34
CA MET A 33 18.64 3.53 -5.13
C MET A 33 18.58 3.91 -3.65
N PRO A 34 18.19 5.16 -3.31
CA PRO A 34 17.99 5.55 -1.92
C PRO A 34 16.92 4.68 -1.25
N TYR A 35 17.25 4.05 -0.12
CA TYR A 35 16.36 3.13 0.61
C TYR A 35 15.03 3.79 0.97
N LEU A 36 15.06 5.09 1.29
CA LEU A 36 13.87 5.89 1.61
C LEU A 36 12.86 5.95 0.46
N ARG A 37 13.35 5.96 -0.80
CA ARG A 37 12.51 6.05 -2.01
C ARG A 37 11.67 4.79 -2.20
N LEU A 38 12.29 3.63 -2.04
CA LEU A 38 11.61 2.34 -2.13
C LEU A 38 10.77 2.05 -0.87
N GLY A 39 11.31 2.39 0.31
CA GLY A 39 10.65 2.22 1.60
C GLY A 39 9.29 2.91 1.67
N VAL A 40 9.26 4.22 1.46
CA VAL A 40 8.02 5.00 1.64
C VAL A 40 6.94 4.59 0.63
N THR A 41 7.33 4.29 -0.61
CA THR A 41 6.41 3.81 -1.65
C THR A 41 5.82 2.44 -1.31
N MET A 42 6.67 1.50 -0.88
CA MET A 42 6.25 0.13 -0.57
C MET A 42 5.35 0.09 0.67
N VAL A 43 5.65 0.91 1.67
CA VAL A 43 4.82 1.09 2.86
C VAL A 43 3.46 1.65 2.46
N ALA A 44 3.41 2.78 1.76
CA ALA A 44 2.15 3.40 1.34
C ALA A 44 1.28 2.45 0.50
N ALA A 45 1.88 1.72 -0.45
CA ALA A 45 1.18 0.74 -1.25
C ALA A 45 0.66 -0.46 -0.43
N ALA A 46 1.47 -0.98 0.51
CA ALA A 46 1.06 -2.07 1.38
C ALA A 46 -0.08 -1.65 2.33
N THR A 47 -0.05 -0.42 2.86
CA THR A 47 -1.12 0.11 3.71
C THR A 47 -2.43 0.21 2.93
N MET A 48 -2.41 0.79 1.73
CA MET A 48 -3.63 0.95 0.94
C MET A 48 -4.23 -0.39 0.52
N ALA A 49 -3.40 -1.36 0.11
CA ALA A 49 -3.85 -2.68 -0.28
C ALA A 49 -4.51 -3.44 0.88
N HIS A 50 -3.98 -3.28 2.11
CA HIS A 50 -4.54 -3.91 3.30
C HIS A 50 -5.82 -3.21 3.80
N SER A 51 -5.91 -1.89 3.70
CA SER A 51 -7.03 -1.12 4.28
C SER A 51 -8.29 -1.07 3.43
N ILE A 52 -8.20 -1.32 2.12
CA ILE A 52 -9.31 -1.09 1.18
C ILE A 52 -10.35 -2.22 1.16
N PHE A 53 -9.96 -3.46 1.43
CA PHE A 53 -10.88 -4.59 1.30
C PHE A 53 -11.59 -4.91 2.63
N PRO A 54 -12.91 -5.17 2.64
CA PRO A 54 -13.53 -5.96 3.70
C PRO A 54 -12.81 -7.33 3.71
N PRO A 55 -12.42 -7.96 4.83
CA PRO A 55 -13.11 -8.05 6.12
C PRO A 55 -12.51 -7.21 7.26
N GLN A 56 -11.72 -6.17 6.97
CA GLN A 56 -11.17 -5.30 8.02
C GLN A 56 -12.29 -4.66 8.87
N PRO A 57 -12.07 -4.49 10.19
CA PRO A 57 -13.09 -3.98 11.11
C PRO A 57 -13.63 -2.61 10.72
N GLY A 58 -12.82 -1.75 10.08
CA GLY A 58 -13.26 -0.44 9.59
C GLY A 58 -14.28 -0.52 8.43
N PRO A 59 -13.90 -1.08 7.26
CA PRO A 59 -14.83 -1.29 6.15
C PRO A 59 -16.07 -2.10 6.54
N VAL A 60 -15.90 -3.15 7.35
CA VAL A 60 -17.03 -3.97 7.81
C VAL A 60 -17.97 -3.19 8.75
N ALA A 61 -17.45 -2.34 9.64
CA ALA A 61 -18.27 -1.48 10.48
C ALA A 61 -19.06 -0.44 9.67
N LEU A 62 -18.48 0.09 8.58
CA LEU A 62 -19.19 0.98 7.66
C LEU A 62 -20.28 0.24 6.89
N VAL A 63 -19.99 -0.96 6.40
CA VAL A 63 -20.97 -1.80 5.70
C VAL A 63 -22.16 -2.12 6.61
N SER A 64 -21.90 -2.52 7.86
CA SER A 64 -22.95 -2.84 8.82
C SER A 64 -23.72 -1.61 9.30
N ALA A 65 -23.05 -0.47 9.49
CA ALA A 65 -23.69 0.79 9.89
C ALA A 65 -24.61 1.37 8.81
N TYR A 66 -24.25 1.23 7.53
CA TYR A 66 -25.02 1.76 6.41
C TYR A 66 -25.93 0.72 5.73
N GLY A 67 -25.94 -0.54 6.20
CA GLY A 67 -26.73 -1.62 5.60
C GLY A 67 -26.34 -1.94 4.15
N ALA A 68 -25.07 -1.72 3.79
CA ALA A 68 -24.58 -1.88 2.44
C ALA A 68 -24.39 -3.37 2.08
N ASP A 69 -24.49 -3.69 0.79
CA ASP A 69 -24.19 -5.03 0.30
C ASP A 69 -22.67 -5.29 0.27
N MET A 70 -22.22 -6.36 0.94
CA MET A 70 -20.79 -6.69 1.00
C MET A 70 -20.20 -6.96 -0.39
N GLY A 71 -20.93 -7.65 -1.28
CA GLY A 71 -20.46 -7.97 -2.62
C GLY A 71 -20.22 -6.71 -3.46
N MET A 72 -21.13 -5.75 -3.38
CA MET A 72 -21.00 -4.45 -4.05
C MET A 72 -19.78 -3.67 -3.54
N VAL A 73 -19.53 -3.70 -2.23
CA VAL A 73 -18.36 -3.03 -1.63
C VAL A 73 -17.04 -3.68 -2.03
N TYR A 74 -16.99 -5.01 -2.21
CA TYR A 74 -15.82 -5.67 -2.79
C TYR A 74 -15.53 -5.23 -4.22
N ILE A 75 -16.57 -5.17 -5.06
CA ILE A 75 -16.43 -4.76 -6.47
C ILE A 75 -15.95 -3.32 -6.55
N LEU A 76 -16.57 -2.41 -5.79
CA LEU A 76 -16.16 -1.02 -5.71
C LEU A 76 -14.75 -0.86 -5.13
N GLY A 77 -14.43 -1.63 -4.09
CA GLY A 77 -13.09 -1.68 -3.48
C GLY A 77 -12.02 -2.08 -4.49
N LEU A 78 -12.28 -3.06 -5.35
CA LEU A 78 -11.37 -3.47 -6.42
C LEU A 78 -11.16 -2.37 -7.46
N ILE A 79 -12.23 -1.68 -7.86
CA ILE A 79 -12.15 -0.55 -8.80
C ILE A 79 -11.31 0.59 -8.20
N VAL A 80 -11.44 0.86 -6.90
CA VAL A 80 -10.72 1.92 -6.19
C VAL A 80 -9.28 1.52 -5.85
N VAL A 81 -8.98 0.24 -5.62
CA VAL A 81 -7.63 -0.21 -5.28
C VAL A 81 -6.65 0.02 -6.43
N ILE A 82 -7.09 -0.15 -7.67
CA ILE A 82 -6.24 0.02 -8.87
C ILE A 82 -5.66 1.45 -8.94
N PRO A 83 -6.48 2.53 -8.96
CA PRO A 83 -5.96 3.89 -8.96
C PRO A 83 -5.22 4.22 -7.65
N ALA A 84 -5.64 3.68 -6.51
CA ALA A 84 -4.94 3.89 -5.23
C ALA A 84 -3.50 3.33 -5.25
N ILE A 85 -3.31 2.13 -5.81
CA ILE A 85 -1.99 1.50 -5.98
C ILE A 85 -1.14 2.29 -6.99
N ILE A 86 -1.74 2.79 -8.08
CA ILE A 86 -1.03 3.62 -9.06
C ILE A 86 -0.59 4.95 -8.44
N CYS A 87 -1.47 5.62 -7.68
CA CYS A 87 -1.19 6.88 -7.01
C CYS A 87 -0.09 6.71 -5.95
N SER A 88 -0.22 5.73 -5.05
CA SER A 88 0.76 5.47 -3.98
C SER A 88 2.07 4.90 -4.51
N GLY A 89 2.03 4.07 -5.55
CA GLY A 89 3.19 3.36 -6.05
C GLY A 89 4.01 4.10 -7.11
N ILE A 90 3.39 4.95 -7.93
CA ILE A 90 4.07 5.61 -9.06
C ILE A 90 4.08 7.12 -8.89
N ILE A 91 2.95 7.73 -8.54
CA ILE A 91 2.82 9.19 -8.48
C ILE A 91 3.49 9.75 -7.23
N PHE A 92 3.23 9.13 -6.07
CA PHE A 92 3.75 9.56 -4.78
C PHE A 92 5.30 9.55 -4.71
N PRO A 93 6.02 8.48 -5.12
CA PRO A 93 7.48 8.52 -5.19
C PRO A 93 8.04 9.57 -6.15
N LYS A 94 7.37 9.81 -7.29
CA LYS A 94 7.78 10.85 -8.24
C LYS A 94 7.62 12.26 -7.63
N LEU A 95 6.54 12.49 -6.89
CA LEU A 95 6.28 13.76 -6.22
C LEU A 95 7.24 13.98 -5.04
N MET A 96 7.39 12.98 -4.15
CA MET A 96 8.31 13.06 -3.02
C MET A 96 9.75 13.31 -3.45
N TRP A 97 10.19 12.73 -4.57
CA TRP A 97 11.51 12.99 -5.13
C TRP A 97 11.74 14.48 -5.42
N ASN A 98 10.76 15.13 -6.05
CA ASN A 98 10.81 16.56 -6.37
C ASN A 98 10.78 17.47 -5.12
N VAL A 99 10.39 16.95 -3.96
CA VAL A 99 10.29 17.70 -2.71
C VAL A 99 11.50 17.46 -1.80
N LEU A 100 11.94 16.21 -1.64
CA LEU A 100 13.03 15.84 -0.72
C LEU A 100 14.44 16.06 -1.30
N PHE A 101 14.62 15.91 -2.61
CA PHE A 101 15.95 15.96 -3.25
C PHE A 101 16.18 17.24 -4.06
N ARG A 102 15.27 18.22 -3.99
CA ARG A 102 15.43 19.53 -4.63
C ARG A 102 16.47 20.42 -3.92
N HIS A 103 17.02 19.97 -2.79
CA HIS A 103 18.03 20.64 -2.00
C HIS A 103 19.36 19.87 -1.85
N TYR A 104 19.60 18.84 -2.67
CA TYR A 104 20.90 18.15 -2.75
C TYR A 104 21.49 18.26 -4.16
#